data_AF-A0AAE1L848-F1
#
_entry.id   AF-A0AAE1L848-F1
#
_cell.length_a   1.000
_cell.length_b   1.000
_cell.length_c   1.000
_cell.angle_alpha   90.00
_cell.angle_beta   90.00
_cell.angle_gamma   90.00
#
_symmetry.space_group_name_H-M   'P 1'
#
loop_
_entity.id
_entity.type
_entity.pdbx_description
1 polymer ?
#
loop_
_entity_poly.entity_id
_entity_poly.type
_entity_poly.pdbx_seq_one_letter_code
_entity_poly.pdbx_strand_id
1 'polypeptide(L)'
;MEFLLAAQQQELGEEMLEQQRREREDAIRRGRLRQLRDASNPFEYRCLYRLSRDLTRRLIEDLRPFLREGVRPTAVPLELTVLCALNFYGHGSYQKSVGSSHHLGLSQPSVSKAIAAVTEAL
;
A
#
# COMPACT_ATOMS: atom_id res chain seq x y z
N MET A 1 19.49 -24.31 36.60
CA MET A 1 18.17 -23.79 36.17
C MET A 1 18.18 -22.27 35.97
N GLU A 2 18.78 -21.48 36.87
CA GLU A 2 18.90 -20.00 36.74
C GLU A 2 19.51 -19.51 35.42
N PHE A 3 20.63 -20.10 34.97
CA PHE A 3 21.31 -19.69 33.73
C PHE A 3 20.46 -19.87 32.47
N LEU A 4 19.58 -20.88 32.45
CA LEU A 4 18.70 -21.15 31.30
C LEU A 4 17.56 -20.12 31.24
N LEU A 5 17.04 -19.74 32.40
CA LEU A 5 16.01 -18.71 32.56
C LEU A 5 16.54 -17.31 32.18
N ALA A 6 17.77 -16.99 32.57
CA ALA A 6 18.41 -15.72 32.21
C ALA A 6 18.69 -15.60 30.70
N ALA A 7 19.16 -16.67 30.06
CA ALA A 7 19.35 -16.71 28.60
C ALA A 7 18.02 -16.52 27.85
N GLN A 8 16.95 -17.16 28.32
CA GLN A 8 15.62 -17.05 27.74
C GLN A 8 15.01 -15.65 27.92
N GLN A 9 15.32 -14.96 29.03
CA GLN A 9 14.94 -13.57 29.27
C GLN A 9 15.74 -12.59 28.38
N GLN A 10 17.02 -12.88 28.12
CA GLN A 10 17.84 -12.09 27.19
C GLN A 10 17.37 -12.22 25.74
N GLU A 11 17.11 -13.44 25.27
CA GLU A 11 16.60 -13.67 23.90
C GLU A 11 15.25 -12.94 23.67
N LEU A 12 14.32 -13.04 24.62
CA LEU A 12 13.05 -12.28 24.57
C LEU A 12 13.26 -10.76 24.53
N GLY A 13 14.26 -10.26 25.25
CA GLY A 13 14.62 -8.84 25.24
C GLY A 13 15.18 -8.38 23.90
N GLU A 14 16.05 -9.18 23.28
CA GLU A 14 16.62 -8.91 21.96
C GLU A 14 15.57 -8.98 20.84
N GLU A 15 14.69 -9.98 20.87
CA GLU A 15 13.58 -10.09 19.91
C GLU A 15 12.64 -8.88 19.98
N MET A 16 12.32 -8.40 21.19
CA MET A 16 11.48 -7.23 21.38
C MET A 16 12.14 -5.95 20.83
N LEU A 17 13.45 -5.78 21.03
CA LEU A 17 14.21 -4.66 20.49
C LEU A 17 14.31 -4.70 18.96
N GLU A 18 14.56 -5.88 18.38
CA GLU A 18 14.56 -6.11 16.95
C GLU A 18 13.19 -5.77 16.35
N GLN A 19 12.11 -6.19 17.02
CA GLN A 19 10.75 -5.90 16.58
C GLN A 19 10.44 -4.40 16.63
N GLN A 20 10.81 -3.70 17.71
CA GLN A 20 10.68 -2.24 17.81
C GLN A 20 11.46 -1.52 16.70
N ARG A 21 12.66 -2.01 16.37
CA ARG A 21 13.48 -1.44 15.30
C ARG A 21 12.80 -1.61 13.94
N ARG A 22 12.29 -2.82 13.64
CA ARG A 22 11.55 -3.11 12.39
C ARG A 22 10.31 -2.23 12.27
N GLU A 23 9.54 -2.09 13.35
CA GLU A 23 8.34 -1.24 13.37
C GLU A 23 8.67 0.24 13.11
N ARG A 24 9.78 0.73 13.67
CA ARG A 24 10.27 2.09 13.44
C ARG A 24 10.73 2.29 12.00
N GLU A 25 11.50 1.36 11.45
CA GLU A 25 11.95 1.38 10.05
C GLU A 25 10.74 1.36 9.09
N ASP A 26 9.74 0.52 9.37
CA ASP A 26 8.49 0.47 8.61
C ASP A 26 7.67 1.76 8.75
N ALA A 27 7.64 2.38 9.93
CA ALA A 27 6.98 3.66 10.13
C ALA A 27 7.63 4.77 9.31
N ILE A 28 8.97 4.83 9.28
CA ILE A 28 9.74 5.77 8.46
C ILE A 28 9.47 5.52 6.98
N ARG A 29 9.51 4.26 6.54
CA ARG A 29 9.22 3.86 5.16
C ARG A 29 7.81 4.29 4.74
N ARG A 30 6.80 4.04 5.58
CA ARG A 30 5.41 4.49 5.34
C ARG A 30 5.32 6.02 5.25
N GLY A 31 6.07 6.75 6.07
CA GLY A 31 6.15 8.22 6.02
C GLY A 31 6.67 8.72 4.67
N ARG A 32 7.80 8.18 4.20
CA ARG A 32 8.39 8.54 2.91
C ARG A 32 7.47 8.21 1.74
N LEU A 33 6.82 7.06 1.77
CA LEU A 33 5.87 6.64 0.75
C LEU A 33 4.68 7.60 0.64
N ARG A 34 4.14 8.08 1.76
CA ARG A 34 3.09 9.11 1.77
C ARG A 34 3.53 10.41 1.13
N GLN A 35 4.73 10.90 1.45
CA GLN A 35 5.26 12.13 0.85
C GLN A 35 5.36 12.01 -0.69
N LEU A 36 5.85 10.87 -1.18
CA LEU A 36 5.93 10.61 -2.63
C LEU A 36 4.54 10.57 -3.28
N ARG A 37 3.57 9.91 -2.63
CA ARG A 37 2.18 9.84 -3.07
C ARG A 37 1.57 11.23 -3.17
N ASP A 38 1.68 12.04 -2.12
CA ASP A 38 1.03 13.34 -2.02
C ASP A 38 1.65 14.37 -3.00
N ALA A 39 2.93 14.19 -3.35
CA ALA A 39 3.62 15.01 -4.35
C ALA A 39 3.38 14.59 -5.81
N SER A 40 2.75 13.44 -6.06
CA SER A 40 2.60 12.87 -7.40
C SER A 40 1.17 13.00 -7.92
N ASN A 41 0.99 13.34 -9.20
CA ASN A 41 -0.32 13.30 -9.84
C ASN A 41 -0.62 11.87 -10.32
N PRO A 42 -1.64 11.19 -9.77
CA PRO A 42 -1.94 9.79 -10.09
C PRO A 42 -2.30 9.56 -11.58
N PHE A 43 -2.79 10.59 -12.27
CA PHE A 43 -3.28 10.47 -13.65
C PHE A 43 -2.25 10.85 -14.72
N GLU A 44 -1.05 11.31 -14.35
CA GLU A 44 -0.03 11.68 -15.34
C GLU A 44 0.74 10.49 -15.92
N TYR A 45 0.58 9.31 -15.34
CA TYR A 45 1.21 8.08 -15.82
C TYR A 45 0.46 7.49 -17.02
N ARG A 46 0.62 8.12 -18.20
CA ARG A 46 -0.04 7.77 -19.47
C ARG A 46 0.14 6.32 -19.95
N CYS A 47 1.09 5.57 -19.39
CA CYS A 47 1.39 4.20 -19.81
C CYS A 47 1.18 3.13 -18.73
N LEU A 48 0.71 3.49 -17.52
CA LEU A 48 0.50 2.51 -16.45
C LEU A 48 -0.88 1.83 -16.50
N TYR A 49 -1.84 2.42 -17.20
CA TYR A 49 -3.22 1.96 -17.21
C TYR A 49 -3.60 1.56 -18.63
N ARG A 50 -4.28 0.41 -18.78
CA ARG A 50 -4.83 -0.04 -20.07
C ARG A 50 -6.09 0.76 -20.49
N LEU A 51 -6.52 1.72 -19.68
CA LEU A 51 -7.70 2.56 -19.88
C LEU A 51 -7.27 4.01 -20.15
N SER A 52 -8.05 4.72 -20.97
CA SER A 52 -7.89 6.17 -21.14
C SER A 52 -8.25 6.90 -19.84
N ARG A 53 -7.70 8.11 -19.67
CA ARG A 53 -7.93 8.93 -18.46
C ARG A 53 -9.43 9.15 -18.18
N ASP A 54 -10.22 9.36 -19.21
CA ASP A 54 -11.66 9.63 -19.07
C ASP A 54 -12.43 8.37 -18.69
N LEU A 55 -12.09 7.21 -19.27
CA LEU A 55 -12.66 5.93 -18.84
C LEU A 55 -12.27 5.60 -17.40
N THR A 56 -11.03 5.88 -17.00
CA THR A 56 -10.60 5.69 -15.61
C THR A 56 -11.36 6.59 -14.64
N ARG A 57 -11.59 7.86 -14.97
CA ARG A 57 -12.41 8.74 -14.15
C ARG A 57 -13.85 8.27 -14.05
N ARG A 58 -14.42 7.82 -15.17
CA ARG A 58 -15.78 7.29 -15.17
C ARG A 58 -15.90 6.06 -14.26
N LEU A 59 -14.96 5.13 -14.38
CA LEU A 59 -14.89 3.96 -13.52
C LEU A 59 -14.75 4.33 -12.04
N ILE A 60 -13.95 5.35 -11.71
CA ILE A 60 -13.81 5.85 -10.35
C ILE A 60 -15.17 6.31 -9.80
N GLU A 61 -15.93 7.10 -10.56
CA GLU A 61 -17.26 7.55 -10.13
C GLU A 61 -18.26 6.40 -10.01
N ASP A 62 -18.21 5.44 -10.94
CA ASP A 62 -19.09 4.27 -10.92
C ASP A 62 -18.80 3.34 -9.71
N LEU A 63 -17.53 3.24 -9.28
CA LEU A 63 -17.11 2.45 -8.11
C LEU A 63 -17.25 3.20 -6.78
N ARG A 64 -17.36 4.54 -6.82
CA ARG A 64 -17.44 5.39 -5.63
C ARG A 64 -18.50 4.97 -4.59
N PRO A 65 -19.74 4.57 -4.96
CA PRO A 65 -20.73 4.15 -3.97
C PRO A 65 -20.40 2.82 -3.29
N PHE A 66 -19.53 2.00 -3.88
CA PHE A 66 -19.16 0.67 -3.37
C PHE A 66 -17.85 0.68 -2.59
N LEU A 67 -17.00 1.68 -2.81
CA LEU A 67 -15.72 1.84 -2.13
C LEU A 67 -15.85 2.82 -0.95
N ARG A 68 -15.33 2.42 0.20
CA ARG A 68 -15.30 3.30 1.38
C ARG A 68 -14.26 4.39 1.20
N GLU A 69 -14.70 5.65 1.18
CA GLU A 69 -13.77 6.77 1.32
C GLU A 69 -13.13 6.78 2.71
N GLY A 70 -11.80 6.90 2.73
CA GLY A 70 -11.05 6.91 3.98
C GLY A 70 -11.22 8.24 4.72
N VAL A 71 -11.82 8.20 5.91
CA VAL A 71 -12.07 9.39 6.75
C VAL A 71 -10.79 9.92 7.41
N ARG A 72 -9.73 9.11 7.48
CA ARG A 72 -8.48 9.47 8.15
C ARG A 72 -7.57 10.25 7.18
N PRO A 73 -6.82 11.26 7.65
CA PRO A 73 -5.86 11.98 6.80
C PRO A 73 -4.79 11.09 6.17
N THR A 74 -4.47 9.97 6.82
CA THR A 74 -3.49 8.98 6.34
C THR A 74 -4.09 7.92 5.43
N ALA A 75 -5.40 7.95 5.20
CA ALA A 75 -6.05 6.98 4.35
C ALA A 75 -5.54 7.11 2.90
N VAL A 76 -5.64 6.01 2.16
CA VAL A 76 -5.37 6.03 0.73
C VAL A 76 -6.60 6.62 0.04
N PRO A 77 -6.45 7.67 -0.78
CA PRO A 77 -7.53 8.20 -1.58
C PRO A 77 -8.19 7.13 -2.46
N LEU A 78 -9.47 7.30 -2.74
CA LEU A 78 -10.26 6.34 -3.51
C LEU A 78 -9.72 6.20 -4.94
N GLU A 79 -9.34 7.32 -5.55
CA GLU A 79 -8.75 7.37 -6.88
C GLU A 79 -7.46 6.55 -6.92
N LEU A 80 -6.60 6.70 -5.91
CA LEU A 80 -5.36 5.93 -5.81
C LEU A 80 -5.61 4.44 -5.56
N THR A 81 -6.68 4.11 -4.86
CA THR A 81 -7.13 2.72 -4.65
C THR A 81 -7.51 2.07 -5.98
N VAL A 82 -8.36 2.72 -6.77
CA VAL A 82 -8.79 2.25 -8.09
C VAL A 82 -7.61 2.17 -9.06
N LEU A 83 -6.79 3.22 -9.13
CA LEU A 83 -5.60 3.24 -10.00
C LEU A 83 -4.60 2.14 -9.63
N CYS A 84 -4.39 1.88 -8.33
CA CYS A 84 -3.53 0.79 -7.89
C CYS A 84 -4.01 -0.58 -8.41
N ALA A 85 -5.32 -0.86 -8.30
CA ALA A 85 -5.90 -2.10 -8.80
C ALA A 85 -5.81 -2.19 -10.33
N LEU A 86 -6.13 -1.11 -11.06
CA LEU A 86 -6.01 -1.06 -12.52
C LEU A 86 -4.58 -1.31 -13.01
N ASN A 87 -3.59 -0.73 -12.34
CA ASN A 87 -2.18 -0.97 -12.64
C ASN A 87 -1.83 -2.46 -12.44
N PHE A 88 -2.33 -3.07 -11.37
CA PHE A 88 -2.14 -4.50 -11.09
C PHE A 88 -2.78 -5.39 -12.16
N TYR A 89 -4.05 -5.15 -12.51
CA TYR A 89 -4.75 -5.91 -13.56
C TYR A 89 -4.09 -5.74 -14.93
N GLY A 90 -3.60 -4.53 -15.24
CA GLY A 90 -2.93 -4.22 -16.51
C GLY A 90 -1.55 -4.88 -16.67
N HIS A 91 -0.82 -5.08 -15.58
CA HIS A 91 0.55 -5.61 -15.59
C HIS A 91 0.66 -7.08 -15.13
N GLY A 92 -0.39 -7.67 -14.57
CA GLY A 92 -0.42 -9.08 -14.12
C GLY A 92 0.66 -9.46 -13.10
N SER A 93 1.28 -8.47 -12.46
CA SER A 93 2.56 -8.66 -11.77
C SER A 93 2.38 -9.10 -10.32
N TYR A 94 2.15 -10.40 -10.12
CA TYR A 94 2.29 -11.04 -8.80
C TYR A 94 3.75 -11.03 -8.28
N GLN A 95 4.74 -10.95 -9.17
CA GLN A 95 6.16 -11.12 -8.82
C GLN A 95 7.01 -9.82 -8.77
N LYS A 96 6.57 -8.70 -9.37
CA LYS A 96 7.32 -7.41 -9.31
C LYS A 96 7.02 -6.56 -8.06
N SER A 97 6.29 -7.10 -7.09
CA SER A 97 5.78 -6.35 -5.92
C SER A 97 6.85 -5.96 -4.89
N VAL A 98 8.05 -6.54 -4.96
CA VAL A 98 9.11 -6.22 -3.99
C VAL A 98 9.72 -4.82 -4.26
N GLY A 99 9.60 -4.27 -5.48
CA GLY A 99 10.21 -2.97 -5.84
C GLY A 99 9.34 -1.95 -6.57
N SER A 100 8.23 -2.35 -7.23
CA SER A 100 7.51 -1.46 -8.17
C SER A 100 6.34 -0.67 -7.58
N SER A 101 5.85 -1.01 -6.38
CA SER A 101 4.79 -0.25 -5.68
C SER A 101 5.20 1.19 -5.30
N HIS A 102 6.48 1.53 -5.51
CA HIS A 102 7.00 2.88 -5.35
C HIS A 102 6.32 3.92 -6.24
N HIS A 103 5.77 3.53 -7.40
CA HIS A 103 5.17 4.49 -8.34
C HIS A 103 3.90 5.18 -7.81
N LEU A 104 3.15 4.54 -6.91
CA LEU A 104 1.95 5.13 -6.28
C LEU A 104 2.18 5.52 -4.82
N GLY A 105 3.41 5.38 -4.31
CA GLY A 105 3.73 5.66 -2.91
C GLY A 105 2.93 4.81 -1.91
N LEU A 106 2.61 3.55 -2.26
CA LEU A 106 1.84 2.64 -1.42
C LEU A 106 2.70 1.50 -0.87
N SER A 107 2.42 1.10 0.37
CA SER A 107 2.98 -0.12 0.95
C SER A 107 2.31 -1.36 0.37
N GLN A 108 3.00 -2.50 0.36
CA GLN A 108 2.46 -3.77 -0.16
C GLN A 108 1.14 -4.20 0.52
N PRO A 109 0.95 -4.05 1.85
CA PRO A 109 -0.36 -4.29 2.47
C PRO A 109 -1.46 -3.36 1.97
N SER A 110 -1.14 -2.09 1.66
CA SER A 110 -2.11 -1.13 1.13
C SER A 110 -2.50 -1.49 -0.30
N VAL A 111 -1.54 -1.94 -1.10
CA VAL A 111 -1.77 -2.46 -2.46
C VAL A 111 -2.71 -3.67 -2.42
N SER A 112 -2.44 -4.64 -1.54
CA SER A 112 -3.29 -5.82 -1.40
C SER A 112 -4.73 -5.47 -1.02
N LYS A 113 -4.92 -4.56 -0.04
CA LYS A 113 -6.24 -4.06 0.34
C LYS A 113 -6.95 -3.32 -0.79
N ALA A 114 -6.22 -2.52 -1.56
CA ALA A 114 -6.78 -1.79 -2.70
C ALA A 114 -7.29 -2.75 -3.78
N ILE A 115 -6.51 -3.78 -4.11
CA ILE A 115 -6.91 -4.82 -5.08
C ILE A 115 -8.17 -5.54 -4.59
N ALA A 116 -8.20 -5.98 -3.33
CA ALA A 116 -9.35 -6.66 -2.76
C ALA A 116 -10.62 -5.80 -2.82
N ALA A 117 -10.53 -4.55 -2.34
CA ALA A 117 -11.67 -3.63 -2.32
C ALA A 117 -12.23 -3.34 -3.71
N VAL A 118 -11.36 -3.11 -4.71
CA VAL A 118 -11.81 -2.88 -6.09
C VAL A 118 -12.37 -4.15 -6.73
N THR A 119 -11.80 -5.32 -6.42
CA THR A 119 -12.30 -6.61 -6.92
C THR A 119 -13.69 -6.92 -6.36
N GLU A 120 -13.95 -6.59 -5.09
CA GLU A 120 -15.27 -6.77 -4.47
C GLU A 120 -16.32 -5.78 -4.98
N ALA A 121 -15.89 -4.61 -5.50
CA ALA A 121 -16.76 -3.55 -5.99
C ALA A 121 -17.08 -3.65 -7.49
N LEU A 122 -16.37 -4.50 -8.24
CA LEU A 122 -16.59 -4.80 -9.66
C LEU A 122 -17.55 -5.99 -9.83
#